data_AF-A0A7C1XN62-F1
#
_entry.id   AF-A0A7C1XN62-F1
#
_cell.length_a   1.000
_cell.length_b   1.000
_cell.length_c   1.000
_cell.angle_alpha   90.00
_cell.angle_beta   90.00
_cell.angle_gamma   90.00
#
_symmetry.space_group_name_H-M   'P 1'
#
loop_
_entity.id
_entity.type
_entity.pdbx_description
1 polymer ?
#
loop_
_entity_poly.entity_id
_entity_poly.type
_entity_poly.pdbx_seq_one_letter_code
_entity_poly.pdbx_strand_id
1 'polypeptide(L)'
;MQEVLEQLLSYARGAWRFRWYVYLIAWPLCIGGWVMVYKLPDQYEASARVYVDTQSVLRPLLKGLAVQTDAAKEVAIMTRTLLSRPNLEKVARMTDMDLEATTPEQMEGLLDRLQQTIALKGRGRDNLYTITYVDKEPELAKQVVQSLLTIFVETSLGDARKDTDIAQRFLDEQIEAYETRLFDAEEALKEFKRRNVGMMPQEGQEYYQQMQGASAKLSAAQLELSEATRRRDELRRQLRGEEPTFGMMPQTPAQQMATNSALGTRIQNLQTRLDNLLLQYTDKHPDVIAIKRTIETLETQQAEELAQAAELAPPSAVQSTLETNPVYQQLRISLGEAEASVAALQVRVDRFQEEVNQLKAMVNTIPQVEAELKRLNRDYNINKKNYETLLTRRESAKISREAGQSSENVKFRIIDPPRVPLEPAGPDRPLLVSVVLVGSLLIGVVFAFFLSQLKPSFDSVRTITRELGVPVFGSVARVWNGHARLKRRAEVLAFGTMGLMLLVLYGAYLAYLLMAELGT
;
A
#
# COMPACT_ATOMS: atom_id res chain seq x y z
N MET A 1 -18.98 -7.19 66.60
CA MET A 1 -20.20 -7.75 65.95
C MET A 1 -21.41 -7.70 66.87
N GLN A 2 -21.35 -8.26 68.08
CA GLN A 2 -22.49 -8.22 69.02
C GLN A 2 -22.90 -6.79 69.43
N GLU A 3 -21.94 -5.89 69.68
CA GLU A 3 -22.25 -4.49 70.02
C GLU A 3 -22.98 -3.73 68.89
N VAL A 4 -22.62 -3.99 67.63
CA VAL A 4 -23.26 -3.38 66.47
C VAL A 4 -24.69 -3.90 66.30
N LEU A 5 -24.92 -5.19 66.51
CA LEU A 5 -26.25 -5.80 66.48
C LEU A 5 -27.15 -5.25 67.60
N GLU A 6 -26.61 -5.08 68.81
CA GLU A 6 -27.35 -4.49 69.92
C GLU A 6 -27.73 -3.03 69.65
N GLN A 7 -26.83 -2.26 69.04
CA GLN A 7 -27.08 -0.87 68.65
C GLN A 7 -28.12 -0.75 67.53
N LEU A 8 -28.07 -1.62 66.52
CA LEU A 8 -29.09 -1.69 65.47
C LEU A 8 -30.46 -2.08 66.04
N LEU A 9 -30.49 -3.04 66.98
CA LEU A 9 -31.73 -3.45 67.65
C LEU A 9 -32.28 -2.36 68.59
N SER A 10 -31.44 -1.50 69.18
CA SER A 10 -31.92 -0.34 69.93
C SER A 10 -32.52 0.71 69.01
N TYR A 11 -31.87 1.01 67.88
CA TYR A 11 -32.41 1.95 66.89
C TYR A 11 -33.71 1.45 66.26
N ALA A 12 -33.80 0.15 65.94
CA ALA A 12 -35.02 -0.46 65.43
C ALA A 12 -36.17 -0.40 66.44
N ARG A 13 -35.91 -0.65 67.73
CA ARG A 13 -36.92 -0.50 68.80
C ARG A 13 -37.36 0.94 69.00
N GLY A 14 -36.42 1.89 68.95
CA GLY A 14 -36.71 3.32 68.99
C GLY A 14 -37.59 3.76 67.82
N ALA A 15 -37.28 3.32 66.60
CA ALA A 15 -38.10 3.59 65.41
C ALA A 15 -39.48 2.90 65.48
N TRP A 16 -39.58 1.70 66.06
CA TRP A 16 -40.84 0.98 66.22
C TRP A 16 -41.87 1.74 67.07
N ARG A 17 -41.41 2.60 67.99
CA ARG A 17 -42.30 3.49 68.75
C ARG A 17 -43.05 4.47 67.86
N PHE A 18 -42.44 4.91 66.77
CA PHE A 18 -43.00 5.84 65.79
C PHE A 18 -43.61 5.14 64.57
N ARG A 19 -43.87 3.83 64.64
CA ARG A 19 -44.39 3.01 63.52
C ARG A 19 -45.65 3.56 62.83
N TRP A 20 -46.50 4.31 63.53
CA TRP A 20 -47.67 4.95 62.93
C TRP A 20 -47.30 6.06 61.92
N TYR A 21 -46.18 6.74 62.13
CA TYR A 21 -45.68 7.75 61.20
C TYR A 21 -45.19 7.15 59.88
N VAL A 22 -44.78 5.87 59.88
CA VAL A 22 -44.45 5.14 58.65
C VAL A 22 -45.66 5.12 57.73
N TYR A 23 -46.84 4.72 58.23
CA TYR A 23 -48.06 4.70 57.42
C TYR A 23 -48.62 6.09 57.14
N LEU A 24 -48.50 7.03 58.09
CA LEU A 24 -48.94 8.41 57.89
C LEU A 24 -48.27 9.04 56.66
N ILE A 25 -47.00 8.71 56.41
CA ILE A 25 -46.23 9.21 55.25
C ILE A 25 -46.37 8.29 54.03
N ALA A 26 -46.31 6.97 54.23
CA ALA A 26 -46.35 6.02 53.12
C ALA A 26 -47.67 6.09 52.35
N TRP A 27 -48.81 6.23 53.03
CA TRP A 27 -50.13 6.29 52.37
C TRP A 27 -50.29 7.46 51.37
N PRO A 28 -50.07 8.73 51.76
CA PRO A 28 -50.21 9.83 50.81
C PRO A 28 -49.17 9.77 49.68
N LEU A 29 -47.94 9.29 49.96
CA LEU A 29 -46.92 9.11 48.92
C LEU A 29 -47.29 7.99 47.93
N CYS A 30 -47.82 6.85 48.41
CA CYS A 30 -48.34 5.78 47.56
C CYS A 30 -49.48 6.27 46.67
N ILE A 31 -50.51 6.87 47.26
CA ILE A 31 -51.69 7.33 46.53
C ILE A 31 -51.29 8.40 45.51
N GLY A 32 -50.48 9.39 45.93
CA GLY A 32 -49.98 10.43 45.02
C GLY A 32 -49.11 9.87 43.90
N GLY A 33 -48.20 8.95 44.22
CA GLY A 33 -47.33 8.30 43.24
C GLY A 33 -48.09 7.42 42.25
N TRP A 34 -49.09 6.64 42.69
CA TRP A 34 -49.93 5.85 41.79
C TRP A 34 -50.78 6.72 40.87
N VAL A 35 -51.35 7.82 41.37
CA VAL A 35 -52.07 8.80 40.53
C VAL A 35 -51.13 9.43 39.50
N MET A 36 -49.87 9.70 39.86
CA MET A 36 -48.86 10.23 38.94
C MET A 36 -48.51 9.22 37.84
N VAL A 37 -48.34 7.94 38.18
CA VAL A 37 -48.07 6.86 37.21
C VAL A 37 -49.25 6.66 36.26
N TYR A 38 -50.48 6.75 36.76
CA TYR A 38 -51.69 6.68 35.93
C TYR A 38 -51.80 7.81 34.91
N LYS A 39 -51.28 9.00 35.22
CA LYS A 39 -51.30 10.16 34.31
C LYS A 39 -50.21 10.15 33.25
N LEU A 40 -49.27 9.21 33.29
CA LEU A 40 -48.23 9.13 32.27
C LEU A 40 -48.84 8.69 30.93
N PRO A 41 -48.58 9.42 29.84
CA PRO A 41 -49.10 9.09 28.52
C PRO A 41 -48.53 7.76 28.03
N ASP A 42 -49.37 6.99 27.33
CA ASP A 42 -48.95 5.78 26.64
C ASP A 42 -47.98 6.13 25.51
N GLN A 43 -46.97 5.27 25.31
CA GLN A 43 -45.97 5.42 24.26
C GLN A 43 -45.97 4.17 23.39
N TYR A 44 -46.09 4.36 22.08
CA TYR A 44 -46.10 3.30 21.08
C TYR A 44 -44.76 3.27 20.34
N GLU A 45 -44.09 2.13 20.38
CA GLU A 45 -42.83 1.91 19.67
C GLU A 45 -43.08 1.27 18.31
N ALA A 46 -42.83 2.01 17.23
CA ALA A 46 -42.74 1.44 15.90
C ALA A 46 -41.30 1.00 15.63
N SER A 47 -41.13 -0.21 15.10
CA SER A 47 -39.83 -0.70 14.67
C SER A 47 -39.87 -1.35 13.28
N ALA A 48 -38.81 -1.16 12.51
CA ALA A 48 -38.59 -1.83 11.23
C ALA A 48 -37.20 -2.45 11.18
N ARG A 49 -37.08 -3.61 10.55
CA ARG A 49 -35.82 -4.34 10.41
C ARG A 49 -35.38 -4.39 8.97
N VAL A 50 -34.18 -3.87 8.74
CA VAL A 50 -33.58 -3.73 7.40
C VAL A 50 -32.28 -4.52 7.35
N TYR A 51 -32.17 -5.36 6.33
CA TYR A 51 -30.90 -5.97 5.94
C TYR A 51 -30.18 -5.05 4.96
N VAL A 52 -28.93 -4.70 5.29
CA VAL A 52 -28.09 -3.86 4.43
C VAL A 52 -27.01 -4.73 3.82
N ASP A 53 -27.12 -5.01 2.52
CA ASP A 53 -26.06 -5.70 1.80
C ASP A 53 -24.89 -4.75 1.54
N THR A 54 -23.95 -4.70 2.46
CA THR A 54 -22.72 -3.90 2.33
C THR A 54 -21.76 -4.44 1.26
N GLN A 55 -22.06 -5.56 0.59
CA GLN A 55 -21.18 -6.12 -0.44
C GLN A 55 -21.44 -5.44 -1.79
N SER A 56 -20.86 -4.26 -1.99
CA SER A 56 -20.81 -3.67 -3.33
C SER A 56 -20.10 -4.64 -4.29
N VAL A 57 -20.74 -4.90 -5.44
CA VAL A 57 -20.21 -5.76 -6.53
C VAL A 57 -18.85 -5.27 -7.03
N LEU A 58 -18.52 -4.00 -6.76
CA LEU A 58 -17.27 -3.35 -7.17
C LEU A 58 -16.14 -3.53 -6.14
N ARG A 59 -16.43 -3.93 -4.89
CA ARG A 59 -15.38 -4.14 -3.86
C ARG A 59 -14.31 -5.15 -4.29
N PRO A 60 -14.64 -6.31 -4.90
CA PRO A 60 -13.63 -7.21 -5.44
C PRO A 60 -12.81 -6.58 -6.58
N LEU A 61 -13.43 -5.72 -7.39
CA LEU A 61 -12.79 -5.09 -8.57
C LEU A 61 -11.81 -3.98 -8.18
N LEU A 62 -12.09 -3.26 -7.09
CA LEU A 62 -11.23 -2.20 -6.54
C LEU A 62 -10.24 -2.70 -5.48
N LYS A 63 -10.31 -3.99 -5.11
CA LYS A 63 -9.42 -4.60 -4.13
C LYS A 63 -7.96 -4.47 -4.59
N GLY A 64 -7.15 -3.81 -3.76
CA GLY A 64 -5.73 -3.55 -4.02
C GLY A 64 -5.41 -2.31 -4.87
N LEU A 65 -6.41 -1.56 -5.34
CA LEU A 65 -6.22 -0.30 -6.08
C LEU A 65 -6.51 0.95 -5.21
N ALA A 66 -7.38 0.82 -4.20
CA ALA A 66 -7.74 1.89 -3.29
C ALA A 66 -7.70 1.45 -1.82
N VAL A 67 -7.53 2.41 -0.91
CA VAL A 67 -7.57 2.19 0.54
C VAL A 67 -8.96 1.68 0.92
N GLN A 68 -9.02 0.47 1.48
CA GLN A 68 -10.29 -0.16 1.84
C GLN A 68 -10.90 0.53 3.05
N THR A 69 -12.05 1.18 2.86
CA THR A 69 -12.87 1.71 3.94
C THR A 69 -13.49 0.54 4.73
N ASP A 70 -13.34 0.57 6.05
CA ASP A 70 -13.89 -0.44 6.95
C ASP A 70 -15.42 -0.44 6.89
N ALA A 71 -16.04 -1.62 6.79
CA ALA A 71 -17.49 -1.78 6.73
C ALA A 71 -18.18 -1.17 7.96
N ALA A 72 -17.52 -1.19 9.13
CA ALA A 72 -18.03 -0.54 10.33
C ALA A 72 -18.08 0.99 10.20
N LYS A 73 -17.11 1.59 9.50
CA LYS A 73 -17.08 3.05 9.25
C LYS A 73 -18.14 3.45 8.22
N GLU A 74 -18.35 2.64 7.19
CA GLU A 74 -19.38 2.88 6.16
C GLU A 74 -20.78 2.91 6.79
N VAL A 75 -21.07 1.96 7.68
CA VAL A 75 -22.33 1.92 8.45
C VAL A 75 -22.48 3.14 9.36
N ALA A 76 -21.41 3.55 10.06
CA ALA A 76 -21.45 4.75 10.89
C ALA A 76 -21.74 6.01 10.06
N ILE A 77 -21.21 6.10 8.85
CA ILE A 77 -21.52 7.19 7.91
C ILE A 77 -22.98 7.10 7.46
N MET A 78 -23.47 5.92 7.06
CA MET A 78 -24.87 5.72 6.66
C MET A 78 -25.85 6.14 7.76
N THR A 79 -25.60 5.76 9.01
CA THR A 79 -26.46 6.17 10.15
C THR A 79 -26.47 7.68 10.37
N ARG A 80 -25.32 8.35 10.24
CA ARG A 80 -25.23 9.82 10.34
C ARG A 80 -25.90 10.52 9.16
N THR A 81 -25.77 9.98 7.95
CA THR A 81 -26.43 10.50 6.75
C THR A 81 -27.94 10.33 6.86
N LEU A 82 -28.43 9.21 7.38
CA LEU A 82 -29.85 8.96 7.60
C LEU A 82 -30.48 9.97 8.56
N LEU A 83 -29.84 10.21 9.70
CA LEU A 83 -30.30 11.17 10.70
C LEU A 83 -29.84 12.61 10.41
N SER A 84 -29.43 12.90 9.17
CA SER A 84 -29.05 14.25 8.77
C SER A 84 -30.28 15.15 8.65
N ARG A 85 -30.09 16.45 8.91
CA ARG A 85 -31.17 17.45 8.86
C ARG A 85 -32.01 17.40 7.57
N PRO A 86 -31.43 17.32 6.35
CA PRO A 86 -32.23 17.26 5.13
C PRO A 86 -33.11 16.00 5.03
N ASN A 87 -32.67 14.88 5.60
CA ASN A 87 -33.44 13.64 5.59
C ASN A 87 -34.55 13.67 6.67
N LEU A 88 -34.26 14.22 7.85
CA LEU A 88 -35.28 14.42 8.89
C LEU A 88 -36.37 15.40 8.45
N GLU A 89 -36.01 16.45 7.69
CA GLU A 89 -36.97 17.37 7.11
C GLU A 89 -37.88 16.68 6.08
N LYS A 90 -37.32 15.80 5.23
CA LYS A 90 -38.14 14.96 4.34
C LYS A 90 -39.08 14.05 5.11
N VAL A 91 -38.61 13.42 6.20
CA VAL A 91 -39.48 12.59 7.07
C VAL A 91 -40.62 13.44 7.62
N ALA A 92 -40.33 14.62 8.17
CA ALA A 92 -41.34 15.51 8.74
C ALA A 92 -42.42 15.91 7.72
N ARG A 93 -42.02 16.20 6.47
CA ARG A 93 -42.95 16.50 5.36
C ARG A 93 -43.74 15.28 4.87
N MET A 94 -43.16 14.07 4.90
CA MET A 94 -43.85 12.85 4.46
C MET A 94 -44.89 12.35 5.47
N THR A 95 -44.81 12.80 6.71
CA THR A 95 -45.71 12.43 7.80
C THR A 95 -46.56 13.61 8.28
N ASP A 96 -46.58 14.72 7.53
CA ASP A 96 -47.34 15.93 7.84
C ASP A 96 -47.03 16.57 9.22
N MET A 97 -45.88 16.25 9.84
CA MET A 97 -45.46 16.84 11.12
C MET A 97 -44.97 18.28 10.97
N ASP A 98 -44.57 18.67 9.75
CA ASP A 98 -44.23 20.04 9.41
C ASP A 98 -45.42 21.00 9.57
N LEU A 99 -46.65 20.50 9.47
CA LEU A 99 -47.86 21.28 9.71
C LEU A 99 -47.97 21.77 11.17
N GLU A 100 -47.37 21.05 12.12
CA GLU A 100 -47.31 21.46 13.54
C GLU A 100 -46.29 22.57 13.79
N ALA A 101 -45.33 22.76 12.88
CA ALA A 101 -44.19 23.65 13.02
C ALA A 101 -44.25 24.82 12.01
N THR A 102 -45.01 25.86 12.36
CA THR A 102 -45.27 27.00 11.45
C THR A 102 -44.12 28.01 11.39
N THR A 103 -43.20 28.00 12.37
CA THR A 103 -42.03 28.90 12.39
C THR A 103 -40.71 28.13 12.17
N PRO A 104 -39.66 28.79 11.65
CA PRO A 104 -38.35 28.15 11.47
C PRO A 104 -37.77 27.58 12.78
N GLU A 105 -38.00 28.26 13.91
CA GLU A 105 -37.55 27.79 15.23
C GLU A 105 -38.31 26.55 15.69
N GLN A 106 -39.63 26.48 15.42
CA GLN A 106 -40.43 25.31 15.73
C GLN A 106 -40.02 24.11 14.88
N MET A 107 -39.70 24.35 13.60
CA MET A 107 -39.18 23.32 12.71
C MET A 107 -37.85 22.78 13.22
N GLU A 108 -36.92 23.65 13.62
CA GLU A 108 -35.64 23.22 14.17
C GLU A 108 -35.81 22.38 15.45
N GLY A 109 -36.71 22.80 16.35
CA GLY A 109 -37.05 22.01 17.54
C GLY A 109 -37.69 20.65 17.23
N LEU A 110 -38.49 20.55 16.17
CA LEU A 110 -39.05 19.28 15.69
C LEU A 110 -37.96 18.36 15.15
N LEU A 111 -37.05 18.87 14.31
CA LEU A 111 -35.96 18.09 13.75
C LEU A 111 -35.01 17.57 14.84
N ASP A 112 -34.67 18.41 15.81
CA ASP A 112 -33.83 18.00 16.95
C ASP A 112 -34.53 16.92 17.81
N ARG A 113 -35.86 17.02 17.99
CA ARG A 113 -36.66 15.99 18.66
C ARG A 113 -36.65 14.68 17.88
N LEU A 114 -36.88 14.71 16.57
CA LEU A 114 -36.82 13.51 15.72
C LEU A 114 -35.43 12.86 15.79
N GLN A 115 -34.36 13.65 15.74
CA GLN A 115 -33.00 13.14 15.86
C GLN A 115 -32.73 12.43 17.20
N GLN A 116 -33.32 12.92 18.30
CA GLN A 116 -33.16 12.34 19.64
C GLN A 116 -34.04 11.10 19.87
N THR A 117 -35.24 11.08 19.29
CA THR A 117 -36.22 10.00 19.50
C THR A 117 -36.01 8.82 18.55
N ILE A 118 -35.50 9.06 17.34
CA ILE A 118 -35.19 7.98 16.40
C ILE A 118 -33.93 7.25 16.84
N ALA A 119 -34.06 5.97 17.19
CA ALA A 119 -32.96 5.12 17.57
C ALA A 119 -32.64 4.10 16.47
N LEU A 120 -31.38 4.05 16.05
CA LEU A 120 -30.87 2.98 15.17
C LEU A 120 -29.99 2.02 15.98
N LYS A 121 -30.43 0.76 16.08
CA LYS A 121 -29.66 -0.31 16.71
C LYS A 121 -29.14 -1.26 15.63
N GLY A 122 -27.82 -1.28 15.43
CA GLY A 122 -27.16 -2.21 14.53
C GLY A 122 -26.69 -3.46 15.26
N ARG A 123 -27.10 -4.65 14.80
CA ARG A 123 -26.49 -5.91 15.23
C ARG A 123 -25.40 -6.26 14.22
N GLY A 124 -24.18 -5.77 14.47
CA GLY A 124 -23.07 -5.79 13.50
C GLY A 124 -22.58 -7.15 13.00
N ARG A 125 -23.15 -8.27 13.47
CA ARG A 125 -22.78 -9.63 13.04
C ARG A 125 -23.58 -10.13 11.84
N ASP A 126 -24.80 -9.61 11.64
CA ASP A 126 -25.75 -10.13 10.65
C ASP A 126 -26.17 -9.08 9.60
N ASN A 127 -25.53 -7.89 9.58
CA ASN A 127 -25.95 -6.75 8.75
C ASN A 127 -27.43 -6.35 8.91
N LEU A 128 -27.98 -6.57 10.11
CA LEU A 128 -29.35 -6.25 10.47
C LEU A 128 -29.40 -4.97 11.28
N TYR A 129 -30.21 -4.03 10.82
CA TYR A 129 -30.44 -2.74 11.46
C TYR A 129 -31.90 -2.63 11.86
N THR A 130 -32.13 -2.27 13.11
CA THR A 130 -33.47 -1.98 13.63
C THR A 130 -33.58 -0.47 13.79
N ILE A 131 -34.53 0.11 13.06
CA ILE A 131 -34.95 1.50 13.22
C ILE A 131 -36.13 1.49 14.18
N THR A 132 -36.04 2.28 15.24
CA THR A 132 -37.05 2.42 16.27
C THR A 132 -37.46 3.89 16.40
N TYR A 133 -38.76 4.15 16.51
CA TYR A 133 -39.29 5.46 16.87
C TYR A 133 -40.46 5.30 17.82
N VAL A 134 -40.56 6.21 18.80
CA VAL A 134 -41.56 6.16 19.87
C VAL A 134 -42.41 7.43 19.82
N ASP A 135 -43.72 7.27 19.78
CA ASP A 135 -44.67 8.39 19.79
C ASP A 135 -45.92 8.08 20.62
N LYS A 136 -46.72 9.11 20.90
CA LYS A 136 -48.05 8.95 21.53
C LYS A 136 -49.07 8.40 20.55
N GLU A 137 -48.92 8.71 19.26
CA GLU A 137 -49.83 8.24 18.23
C GLU A 137 -49.24 7.02 17.48
N PRO A 138 -49.92 5.86 17.52
CA PRO A 138 -49.40 4.62 16.93
C PRO A 138 -49.21 4.69 15.41
N GLU A 139 -50.13 5.37 14.70
CA GLU A 139 -50.04 5.52 13.24
C GLU A 139 -48.92 6.47 12.83
N LEU A 140 -48.75 7.59 13.55
CA LEU A 140 -47.64 8.53 13.32
C LEU A 140 -46.30 7.82 13.52
N ALA A 141 -46.16 7.03 14.60
CA ALA A 141 -44.93 6.30 14.86
C ALA A 141 -44.57 5.35 13.70
N LYS A 142 -45.55 4.63 13.18
CA LYS A 142 -45.39 3.74 12.01
C LYS A 142 -45.03 4.52 10.74
N GLN A 143 -45.70 5.63 10.47
CA GLN A 143 -45.43 6.47 9.30
C GLN A 143 -44.01 7.04 9.32
N VAL A 144 -43.52 7.50 10.47
CA VAL A 144 -42.14 7.99 10.63
C VAL A 144 -41.12 6.92 10.26
N VAL A 145 -41.28 5.71 10.80
CA VAL A 145 -40.37 4.59 10.50
C VAL A 145 -40.48 4.19 9.02
N GLN A 146 -41.68 4.20 8.44
CA GLN A 146 -41.91 3.89 7.02
C GLN A 146 -41.27 4.92 6.09
N SER A 147 -41.41 6.21 6.40
CA SER A 147 -40.81 7.31 5.64
C SER A 147 -39.30 7.27 5.72
N LEU A 148 -38.74 7.05 6.92
CA LEU A 148 -37.29 6.91 7.10
C LEU A 148 -36.74 5.68 6.35
N LEU A 149 -37.48 4.56 6.36
CA LEU A 149 -37.14 3.37 5.58
C LEU A 149 -37.14 3.67 4.07
N THR A 150 -38.14 4.41 3.59
CA THR A 150 -38.26 4.78 2.18
C THR A 150 -37.08 5.67 1.75
N ILE A 151 -36.78 6.70 2.54
CA ILE A 151 -35.62 7.59 2.32
C ILE A 151 -34.31 6.82 2.38
N PHE A 152 -34.18 5.86 3.29
CA PHE A 152 -32.99 5.01 3.38
C PHE A 152 -32.76 4.22 2.09
N VAL A 153 -33.80 3.57 1.58
CA VAL A 153 -33.74 2.79 0.34
C VAL A 153 -33.43 3.68 -0.84
N GLU A 154 -34.11 4.83 -0.97
CA GLU A 154 -33.89 5.78 -2.08
C GLU A 154 -32.46 6.36 -2.07
N THR A 155 -31.98 6.80 -0.90
CA THR A 155 -30.63 7.36 -0.75
C THR A 155 -29.56 6.32 -1.03
N SER A 156 -29.72 5.10 -0.49
CA SER A 156 -28.76 4.00 -0.70
C SER A 156 -28.71 3.55 -2.16
N LEU A 157 -29.85 3.49 -2.87
CA LEU A 157 -29.88 3.21 -4.31
C LEU A 157 -29.18 4.30 -5.12
N GLY A 158 -29.38 5.57 -4.74
CA GLY A 158 -28.73 6.71 -5.39
C GLY A 158 -27.22 6.71 -5.21
N ASP A 159 -26.75 6.45 -3.99
CA ASP A 159 -25.32 6.43 -3.66
C ASP A 159 -24.59 5.23 -4.29
N ALA A 160 -25.21 4.05 -4.33
CA ALA A 160 -24.62 2.89 -5.01
C ALA A 160 -24.41 3.12 -6.53
N ARG A 161 -25.30 3.87 -7.19
CA ARG A 161 -25.12 4.28 -8.60
C ARG A 161 -23.96 5.26 -8.74
N LYS A 162 -23.88 6.27 -7.87
CA LYS A 162 -22.78 7.26 -7.87
C LYS A 162 -21.42 6.60 -7.63
N ASP A 163 -21.33 5.66 -6.69
CA ASP A 163 -20.10 4.92 -6.39
C ASP A 163 -19.62 4.11 -7.59
N THR A 164 -20.56 3.55 -8.35
CA THR A 164 -20.24 2.84 -9.61
C THR A 164 -19.67 3.77 -10.66
N ASP A 165 -20.23 4.97 -10.79
CA ASP A 165 -19.75 5.98 -11.74
C ASP A 165 -18.38 6.53 -11.33
N ILE A 166 -18.14 6.76 -10.04
CA ILE A 166 -16.84 7.18 -9.50
C ILE A 166 -15.78 6.09 -9.76
N ALA A 167 -16.11 4.83 -9.48
CA ALA A 167 -15.22 3.70 -9.72
C ALA A 167 -14.84 3.56 -11.21
N GLN A 168 -15.79 3.76 -12.11
CA GLN A 168 -15.50 3.74 -13.54
C GLN A 168 -14.62 4.89 -14.00
N ARG A 169 -14.92 6.12 -13.60
CA ARG A 169 -14.05 7.28 -13.93
C ARG A 169 -12.63 7.06 -13.42
N PHE A 170 -12.49 6.53 -12.20
CA PHE A 170 -11.19 6.16 -11.66
C PHE A 170 -10.48 5.10 -12.53
N LEU A 171 -11.18 4.05 -12.96
CA LEU A 171 -10.60 3.04 -13.86
C LEU A 171 -10.20 3.64 -15.22
N ASP A 172 -11.03 4.51 -15.79
CA ASP A 172 -10.75 5.17 -17.07
C ASP A 172 -9.52 6.07 -16.98
N GLU A 173 -9.41 6.90 -15.94
CA GLU A 173 -8.23 7.73 -15.67
C GLU A 173 -6.96 6.88 -15.46
N GLN A 174 -7.06 5.76 -14.75
CA GLN A 174 -5.92 4.85 -14.58
C GLN A 174 -5.53 4.16 -15.89
N ILE A 175 -6.51 3.76 -16.72
CA ILE A 175 -6.26 3.15 -18.04
C ILE A 175 -5.50 4.12 -18.93
N GLU A 176 -5.95 5.38 -19.03
CA GLU A 176 -5.30 6.41 -19.82
C GLU A 176 -3.86 6.65 -19.34
N ALA A 177 -3.65 6.75 -18.02
CA ALA A 177 -2.31 6.91 -17.46
C ALA A 177 -1.37 5.73 -17.77
N TYR A 178 -1.88 4.49 -17.73
CA TYR A 178 -1.09 3.31 -18.09
C TYR A 178 -0.91 3.14 -19.59
N GLU A 179 -1.84 3.64 -20.41
CA GLU A 179 -1.71 3.69 -21.87
C GLU A 179 -0.55 4.59 -22.28
N THR A 180 -0.46 5.81 -21.71
CA THR A 180 0.67 6.71 -21.94
C THR A 180 1.99 6.06 -21.51
N ARG A 181 2.05 5.46 -20.32
CA ARG A 181 3.26 4.78 -19.83
C ARG A 181 3.66 3.58 -20.69
N LEU A 182 2.68 2.86 -21.24
CA LEU A 182 2.93 1.74 -22.15
C LEU A 182 3.51 2.27 -23.47
N PHE A 183 2.92 3.32 -24.03
CA PHE A 183 3.42 3.99 -25.23
C PHE A 183 4.86 4.49 -25.04
N ASP A 184 5.14 5.19 -23.94
CA ASP A 184 6.50 5.68 -23.63
C ASP A 184 7.50 4.52 -23.50
N ALA A 185 7.10 3.41 -22.87
CA ALA A 185 7.94 2.23 -22.73
C ALA A 185 8.18 1.52 -24.08
N GLU A 186 7.16 1.45 -24.94
CA GLU A 186 7.29 0.94 -26.32
C GLU A 186 8.23 1.80 -27.16
N GLU A 187 8.08 3.12 -27.09
CA GLU A 187 8.95 4.06 -27.79
C GLU A 187 10.38 3.99 -27.30
N ALA A 188 10.60 3.94 -25.98
CA ALA A 188 11.93 3.75 -25.38
C ALA A 188 12.57 2.42 -25.83
N LEU A 189 11.82 1.32 -25.85
CA LEU A 189 12.30 0.02 -26.32
C LEU A 189 12.64 0.05 -27.82
N LYS A 190 11.80 0.70 -28.63
CA LYS A 190 12.01 0.87 -30.08
C LYS A 190 13.26 1.70 -30.36
N GLU A 191 13.42 2.83 -29.68
CA GLU A 191 14.59 3.70 -29.80
C GLU A 191 15.87 3.00 -29.35
N PHE A 192 15.81 2.25 -28.25
CA PHE A 192 16.93 1.45 -27.76
C PHE A 192 17.36 0.40 -28.79
N LYS A 193 16.39 -0.34 -29.36
CA LYS A 193 16.67 -1.32 -30.43
C LYS A 193 17.26 -0.66 -31.67
N ARG A 194 16.78 0.53 -32.05
CA ARG A 194 17.28 1.28 -33.21
C ARG A 194 18.71 1.79 -33.01
N ARG A 195 19.07 2.23 -31.80
CA ARG A 195 20.43 2.75 -31.49
C ARG A 195 21.47 1.65 -31.32
N ASN A 196 21.05 0.46 -30.88
CA ASN A 196 21.92 -0.68 -30.58
C ASN A 196 21.81 -1.80 -31.62
N VAL A 197 21.44 -1.48 -32.86
CA VAL A 197 21.47 -2.44 -33.98
C VAL A 197 22.90 -2.92 -34.18
N GLY A 198 23.11 -4.24 -34.28
CA GLY A 198 24.44 -4.83 -34.33
C GLY A 198 25.06 -5.11 -32.95
N MET A 199 24.41 -4.74 -31.84
CA MET A 199 24.90 -5.06 -30.48
C MET A 199 23.87 -5.87 -29.68
N MET A 200 22.87 -6.45 -30.35
CA MET A 200 21.85 -7.23 -29.66
C MET A 200 22.42 -8.57 -29.15
N PRO A 201 21.85 -9.18 -28.09
CA PRO A 201 22.41 -10.39 -27.48
C PRO A 201 22.61 -11.56 -28.44
N GLN A 202 21.73 -11.73 -29.43
CA GLN A 202 21.88 -12.77 -30.47
C GLN A 202 23.08 -12.49 -31.39
N GLU A 203 23.30 -11.24 -31.76
CA GLU A 203 24.44 -10.80 -32.59
C GLU A 203 25.74 -10.80 -31.77
N GLY A 204 25.64 -10.59 -30.46
CA GLY A 204 26.77 -10.56 -29.55
C GLY A 204 27.60 -11.84 -29.49
N GLN A 205 26.96 -13.01 -29.67
CA GLN A 205 27.68 -14.28 -29.81
C GLN A 205 28.57 -14.31 -31.05
N GLU A 206 28.16 -13.66 -32.13
CA GLU A 206 28.92 -13.61 -33.38
C GLU A 206 30.17 -12.73 -33.21
N TYR A 207 30.08 -11.58 -32.54
CA TYR A 207 31.25 -10.76 -32.19
C TYR A 207 32.25 -11.51 -31.31
N TYR A 208 31.76 -12.31 -30.37
CA TYR A 208 32.62 -13.13 -29.52
C TYR A 208 33.39 -14.19 -30.33
N GLN A 209 32.72 -14.86 -31.28
CA GLN A 209 33.35 -15.81 -32.19
C GLN A 209 34.37 -15.14 -33.12
N GLN A 210 34.03 -13.97 -33.68
CA GLN A 210 34.95 -13.18 -34.50
C GLN A 210 36.18 -12.74 -33.71
N MET A 211 35.99 -12.31 -32.45
CA MET A 211 37.09 -11.93 -31.54
C MET A 211 38.03 -13.11 -31.28
N GLN A 212 37.48 -14.31 -31.01
CA GLN A 212 38.29 -15.51 -30.83
C GLN A 212 39.08 -15.86 -32.11
N GLY A 213 38.44 -15.75 -33.28
CA GLY A 213 39.11 -15.96 -34.58
C GLY A 213 40.23 -14.95 -34.84
N ALA A 214 39.99 -13.67 -34.58
CA ALA A 214 41.01 -12.61 -34.70
C ALA A 214 42.15 -12.81 -33.69
N SER A 215 41.84 -13.22 -32.46
CA SER A 215 42.86 -13.51 -31.44
C SER A 215 43.74 -14.70 -31.83
N ALA A 216 43.19 -15.71 -32.50
CA ALA A 216 43.98 -16.83 -33.04
C ALA A 216 44.89 -16.39 -34.20
N LYS A 217 44.40 -15.51 -35.09
CA LYS A 217 45.24 -14.92 -36.17
C LYS A 217 46.37 -14.07 -35.61
N LEU A 218 46.09 -13.28 -34.57
CA LEU A 218 47.08 -12.48 -33.86
C LEU A 218 48.17 -13.35 -33.23
N SER A 219 47.79 -14.41 -32.51
CA SER A 219 48.78 -15.30 -31.87
C SER A 219 49.65 -16.02 -32.91
N ALA A 220 49.07 -16.44 -34.03
CA ALA A 220 49.82 -17.01 -35.15
C ALA A 220 50.80 -16.00 -35.76
N ALA A 221 50.37 -14.76 -36.02
CA ALA A 221 51.25 -13.70 -36.56
C ALA A 221 52.37 -13.30 -35.58
N GLN A 222 52.10 -13.30 -34.27
CA GLN A 222 53.11 -13.05 -33.24
C GLN A 222 54.16 -14.16 -33.19
N LEU A 223 53.75 -15.43 -33.37
CA LEU A 223 54.67 -16.55 -33.49
C LEU A 223 55.55 -16.42 -34.74
N GLU A 224 54.95 -16.15 -35.91
CA GLU A 224 55.68 -15.90 -37.17
C GLU A 224 56.69 -14.76 -37.02
N LEU A 225 56.29 -13.65 -36.38
CA LEU A 225 57.17 -12.51 -36.12
C LEU A 225 58.35 -12.91 -35.21
N SER A 226 58.10 -13.70 -34.17
CA SER A 226 59.15 -14.18 -33.27
C SER A 226 60.17 -15.05 -34.01
N GLU A 227 59.70 -15.95 -34.87
CA GLU A 227 60.56 -16.81 -35.70
C GLU A 227 61.39 -16.00 -36.70
N ALA A 228 60.77 -15.06 -37.41
CA ALA A 228 61.46 -14.16 -38.34
C ALA A 228 62.50 -13.28 -37.64
N THR A 229 62.17 -12.79 -36.43
CA THR A 229 63.09 -11.98 -35.61
C THR A 229 64.31 -12.80 -35.19
N ARG A 230 64.10 -14.04 -34.72
CA ARG A 230 65.20 -14.96 -34.38
C ARG A 230 66.09 -15.26 -35.59
N ARG A 231 65.49 -15.47 -36.77
CA ARG A 231 66.22 -15.72 -38.02
C ARG A 231 67.07 -14.51 -38.41
N ARG A 232 66.52 -13.29 -38.34
CA ARG A 232 67.28 -12.04 -38.55
C ARG A 232 68.44 -11.94 -37.56
N ASP A 233 68.22 -12.20 -36.28
CA ASP A 233 69.24 -12.06 -35.24
C ASP A 233 70.36 -13.10 -35.36
N GLU A 234 70.04 -14.30 -35.84
CA GLU A 234 71.03 -15.31 -36.21
C GLU A 234 71.87 -14.85 -37.41
N LEU A 235 71.25 -14.41 -38.50
CA LEU A 235 71.95 -13.88 -39.68
C LEU A 235 72.85 -12.67 -39.32
N ARG A 236 72.37 -11.80 -38.43
CA ARG A 236 73.14 -10.64 -37.92
C ARG A 236 74.30 -11.04 -37.00
N ARG A 237 74.24 -12.21 -36.35
CA ARG A 237 75.36 -12.77 -35.57
C ARG A 237 76.38 -13.42 -36.49
N GLN A 238 75.94 -14.20 -37.47
CA GLN A 238 76.83 -14.82 -38.48
C GLN A 238 77.61 -13.76 -39.26
N LEU A 239 76.95 -12.68 -39.69
CA LEU A 239 77.59 -11.56 -40.38
C LEU A 239 78.63 -10.81 -39.50
N ARG A 240 78.47 -10.84 -38.17
CA ARG A 240 79.46 -10.25 -37.23
C ARG A 240 80.62 -11.19 -36.92
N GLY A 241 80.44 -12.51 -37.11
CA GLY A 241 81.45 -13.53 -36.86
C GLY A 241 82.36 -13.81 -38.06
N GLU A 242 81.94 -13.47 -39.28
CA GLU A 242 82.78 -13.49 -40.48
C GLU A 242 83.52 -12.15 -40.63
N GLU A 243 84.82 -12.12 -40.32
CA GLU A 243 85.66 -10.97 -40.65
C GLU A 243 85.81 -10.85 -42.18
N PRO A 244 85.72 -9.65 -42.77
CA PRO A 244 85.97 -9.46 -44.19
C PRO A 244 87.46 -9.73 -44.48
N THR A 245 87.77 -10.92 -45.01
CA THR A 245 89.12 -11.25 -45.48
C THR A 245 89.41 -10.51 -46.78
N PHE A 246 90.25 -9.48 -46.70
CA PHE A 246 90.74 -8.71 -47.85
C PHE A 246 91.93 -9.42 -48.51
N GLY A 247 91.70 -10.11 -49.62
CA GLY A 247 92.76 -10.68 -50.46
C GLY A 247 93.23 -9.67 -51.51
N MET A 248 94.53 -9.36 -51.55
CA MET A 248 95.13 -8.51 -52.59
C MET A 248 95.66 -9.40 -53.73
N MET A 249 95.02 -9.36 -54.90
CA MET A 249 95.61 -9.82 -56.16
C MET A 249 95.37 -8.76 -57.27
N PRO A 250 96.32 -8.53 -58.18
CA PRO A 250 96.17 -7.55 -59.25
C PRO A 250 95.45 -8.15 -60.46
N GLN A 251 94.36 -7.53 -60.91
CA GLN A 251 93.74 -7.81 -62.23
C GLN A 251 93.38 -6.54 -63.01
N THR A 252 93.20 -6.76 -64.32
CA THR A 252 93.25 -5.82 -65.45
C THR A 252 91.98 -4.96 -65.66
N PRO A 253 92.07 -3.86 -66.45
CA PRO A 253 91.13 -2.71 -66.44
C PRO A 253 89.72 -2.92 -67.00
N ALA A 254 89.26 -4.15 -67.25
CA ALA A 254 87.99 -4.41 -67.94
C ALA A 254 86.75 -4.50 -67.02
N GLN A 255 86.92 -4.48 -65.69
CA GLN A 255 85.83 -4.70 -64.72
C GLN A 255 85.37 -3.46 -63.93
N GLN A 256 85.87 -2.27 -64.29
CA GLN A 256 85.50 -0.99 -63.65
C GLN A 256 84.02 -0.58 -63.82
N MET A 257 83.25 -1.21 -64.71
CA MET A 257 81.81 -0.91 -64.88
C MET A 257 80.88 -1.69 -63.94
N ALA A 258 81.37 -2.67 -63.18
CA ALA A 258 80.50 -3.60 -62.44
C ALA A 258 79.99 -3.06 -61.08
N THR A 259 80.73 -2.17 -60.41
CA THR A 259 80.33 -1.64 -59.08
C THR A 259 79.18 -0.64 -59.16
N ASN A 260 79.13 0.17 -60.23
CA ASN A 260 77.99 1.05 -60.53
C ASN A 260 76.70 0.28 -60.86
N SER A 261 76.81 -1.03 -61.14
CA SER A 261 75.68 -1.90 -61.50
C SER A 261 74.95 -2.49 -60.28
N ALA A 262 75.58 -2.56 -59.09
CA ALA A 262 74.96 -3.18 -57.90
C ALA A 262 73.85 -2.33 -57.27
N LEU A 263 74.04 -1.00 -57.16
CA LEU A 263 72.97 -0.08 -56.74
C LEU A 263 71.89 0.06 -57.83
N GLY A 264 72.30 0.12 -59.10
CA GLY A 264 71.37 0.18 -60.24
C GLY A 264 70.44 -1.04 -60.32
N THR A 265 70.97 -2.26 -60.14
CA THR A 265 70.16 -3.48 -60.12
C THR A 265 69.20 -3.53 -58.92
N ARG A 266 69.58 -2.96 -57.77
CA ARG A 266 68.70 -2.86 -56.60
C ARG A 266 67.56 -1.86 -56.79
N ILE A 267 67.84 -0.69 -57.39
CA ILE A 267 66.82 0.29 -57.78
C ILE A 267 65.84 -0.34 -58.77
N GLN A 268 66.35 -1.06 -59.77
CA GLN A 268 65.53 -1.71 -60.79
C GLN A 268 64.62 -2.82 -60.23
N ASN A 269 65.13 -3.62 -59.30
CA ASN A 269 64.32 -4.64 -58.61
C ASN A 269 63.21 -4.01 -57.74
N LEU A 270 63.51 -2.90 -57.05
CA LEU A 270 62.52 -2.16 -56.27
C LEU A 270 61.47 -1.46 -57.16
N GLN A 271 61.87 -0.93 -58.31
CA GLN A 271 60.95 -0.38 -59.31
C GLN A 271 60.01 -1.47 -59.86
N THR A 272 60.54 -2.65 -60.19
CA THR A 272 59.72 -3.77 -60.68
C THR A 272 58.72 -4.25 -59.61
N ARG A 273 59.11 -4.20 -58.33
CA ARG A 273 58.22 -4.52 -57.21
C ARG A 273 57.15 -3.44 -57.01
N LEU A 274 57.51 -2.16 -57.15
CA LEU A 274 56.58 -1.04 -57.11
C LEU A 274 55.51 -1.17 -58.20
N ASP A 275 55.90 -1.49 -59.44
CA ASP A 275 54.98 -1.67 -60.56
C ASP A 275 53.97 -2.80 -60.28
N ASN A 276 54.44 -3.92 -59.73
CA ASN A 276 53.56 -5.03 -59.34
C ASN A 276 52.59 -4.65 -58.21
N LEU A 277 53.02 -3.82 -57.25
CA LEU A 277 52.14 -3.30 -56.20
C LEU A 277 51.11 -2.31 -56.76
N LEU A 278 51.47 -1.48 -57.74
CA LEU A 278 50.55 -0.52 -58.37
C LEU A 278 49.48 -1.19 -59.24
N LEU A 279 49.69 -2.44 -59.67
CA LEU A 279 48.65 -3.25 -60.33
C LEU A 279 47.52 -3.69 -59.38
N GLN A 280 47.77 -3.72 -58.06
CA GLN A 280 46.81 -4.19 -57.04
C GLN A 280 46.36 -3.10 -56.07
N TYR A 281 47.21 -2.09 -55.84
CA TYR A 281 47.01 -1.03 -54.86
C TYR A 281 47.15 0.35 -55.50
N THR A 282 46.44 1.35 -54.96
CA THR A 282 46.54 2.74 -55.40
C THR A 282 47.76 3.45 -54.79
N ASP A 283 48.17 4.57 -55.38
CA ASP A 283 49.35 5.36 -54.94
C ASP A 283 49.35 5.78 -53.46
N LYS A 284 48.19 5.79 -52.80
CA LYS A 284 48.03 6.16 -51.39
C LYS A 284 48.18 4.99 -50.42
N HIS A 285 48.37 3.76 -50.90
CA HIS A 285 48.53 2.58 -50.05
C HIS A 285 49.87 2.66 -49.26
N PRO A 286 49.88 2.35 -47.95
CA PRO A 286 51.08 2.51 -47.11
C PRO A 286 52.31 1.78 -47.65
N ASP A 287 52.13 0.58 -48.19
CA ASP A 287 53.23 -0.22 -48.77
C ASP A 287 53.85 0.41 -50.02
N VAL A 288 53.03 1.08 -50.85
CA VAL A 288 53.48 1.79 -52.05
C VAL A 288 54.29 3.03 -51.65
N ILE A 289 53.83 3.77 -50.64
CA ILE A 289 54.52 4.96 -50.11
C ILE A 289 55.87 4.58 -49.50
N ALA A 290 55.93 3.47 -48.75
CA ALA A 290 57.17 2.97 -48.17
C ALA A 290 58.21 2.61 -49.23
N ILE A 291 57.80 1.91 -50.30
CA ILE A 291 58.71 1.53 -51.40
C ILE A 291 59.18 2.76 -52.18
N LYS A 292 58.29 3.71 -52.50
CA LYS A 292 58.66 4.96 -53.20
C LYS A 292 59.72 5.75 -52.44
N ARG A 293 59.54 5.93 -51.13
CA ARG A 293 60.55 6.60 -50.28
C ARG A 293 61.89 5.87 -50.29
N THR A 294 61.87 4.54 -50.30
CA THR A 294 63.10 3.73 -50.33
C THR A 294 63.85 3.92 -51.65
N ILE A 295 63.15 3.95 -52.79
CA ILE A 295 63.75 4.19 -54.11
C ILE A 295 64.38 5.59 -54.16
N GLU A 296 63.67 6.62 -53.71
CA GLU A 296 64.15 8.00 -53.68
C GLU A 296 65.45 8.12 -52.87
N THR A 297 65.52 7.52 -51.68
CA THR A 297 66.75 7.54 -50.86
C THR A 297 67.93 6.82 -51.49
N LEU A 298 67.68 5.82 -52.35
CA LEU A 298 68.74 5.07 -53.04
C LEU A 298 69.22 5.80 -54.29
N GLU A 299 68.32 6.49 -55.00
CA GLU A 299 68.67 7.34 -56.14
C GLU A 299 69.52 8.54 -55.71
N THR A 300 69.21 9.16 -54.57
CA THR A 300 70.04 10.25 -54.02
C THR A 300 71.43 9.76 -53.62
N GLN A 301 71.54 8.58 -52.99
CA GLN A 301 72.83 7.97 -52.66
C GLN A 301 73.65 7.64 -53.91
N GLN A 302 73.01 7.13 -54.96
CA GLN A 302 73.68 6.88 -56.24
C GLN A 302 74.19 8.17 -56.87
N ALA A 303 73.41 9.25 -56.84
CA ALA A 303 73.82 10.56 -57.34
C ALA A 303 74.99 11.16 -56.54
N GLU A 304 74.99 10.99 -55.21
CA GLU A 304 76.08 11.42 -54.33
C GLU A 304 77.37 10.61 -54.57
N GLU A 305 77.29 9.29 -54.78
CA GLU A 305 78.45 8.46 -55.13
C GLU A 305 79.03 8.83 -56.50
N LEU A 306 78.18 9.15 -57.48
CA LEU A 306 78.61 9.61 -58.81
C LEU A 306 79.25 11.00 -58.75
N ALA A 307 78.76 11.90 -57.89
CA ALA A 307 79.36 13.22 -57.65
C ALA A 307 80.72 13.11 -56.93
N GLN A 308 80.81 12.24 -55.92
CA GLN A 308 82.06 11.91 -55.22
C GLN A 308 83.04 11.12 -56.11
N ALA A 309 82.59 10.47 -57.18
CA ALA A 309 83.49 9.89 -58.18
C ALA A 309 84.04 10.95 -59.16
N ALA A 310 83.35 12.08 -59.33
CA ALA A 310 83.72 13.14 -60.27
C ALA A 310 84.65 14.22 -59.68
N GLU A 311 84.62 14.47 -58.37
CA GLU A 311 85.50 15.45 -57.69
C GLU A 311 86.92 14.95 -57.38
N LEU A 312 87.20 13.65 -57.58
CA LEU A 312 88.40 12.95 -57.13
C LEU A 312 89.21 12.46 -58.34
N ALA A 313 89.83 13.36 -59.09
CA ALA A 313 90.87 13.04 -60.07
C ALA A 313 92.01 14.07 -59.94
N PRO A 314 93.29 13.67 -59.74
CA PRO A 314 94.02 12.93 -60.79
C PRO A 314 95.11 11.96 -60.21
N PRO A 315 96.11 11.51 -61.00
CA PRO A 315 96.46 10.10 -61.20
C PRO A 315 97.45 9.56 -60.15
N SER A 316 97.50 8.24 -60.00
CA SER A 316 98.47 7.51 -59.15
C SER A 316 98.11 7.48 -57.66
N ALA A 317 97.01 6.82 -57.34
CA ALA A 317 96.88 6.13 -56.07
C ALA A 317 96.41 4.71 -56.37
N VAL A 318 97.11 3.74 -55.80
CA VAL A 318 96.73 2.33 -55.79
C VAL A 318 95.32 2.26 -55.20
N GLN A 319 94.32 2.16 -56.08
CA GLN A 319 92.93 2.03 -55.70
C GLN A 319 92.71 0.59 -55.24
N SER A 320 92.82 0.37 -53.93
CA SER A 320 92.41 -0.87 -53.27
C SER A 320 90.89 -1.00 -53.38
N THR A 321 90.41 -1.60 -54.46
CA THR A 321 89.03 -2.06 -54.55
C THR A 321 88.91 -3.37 -53.78
N LEU A 322 88.15 -3.32 -52.68
CA LEU A 322 87.81 -4.44 -51.83
C LEU A 322 87.11 -5.54 -52.65
N GLU A 323 87.81 -6.62 -53.02
CA GLU A 323 87.13 -7.86 -53.41
C GLU A 323 86.38 -8.40 -52.19
N THR A 324 85.05 -8.28 -52.25
CA THR A 324 84.15 -8.66 -51.16
C THR A 324 83.92 -10.17 -51.20
N ASN A 325 84.09 -10.85 -50.07
CA ASN A 325 83.78 -12.29 -49.93
C ASN A 325 82.34 -12.57 -50.43
N PRO A 326 82.11 -13.46 -51.43
CA PRO A 326 80.79 -13.76 -51.97
C PRO A 326 79.82 -14.32 -50.91
N VAL A 327 80.33 -14.99 -49.88
CA VAL A 327 79.53 -15.49 -48.75
C VAL A 327 78.97 -14.31 -47.94
N TYR A 328 79.80 -13.29 -47.68
CA TYR A 328 79.39 -12.07 -46.98
C TYR A 328 78.31 -11.27 -47.74
N GLN A 329 78.38 -11.23 -49.08
CA GLN A 329 77.32 -10.61 -49.90
C GLN A 329 76.00 -11.38 -49.81
N GLN A 330 76.04 -12.72 -49.88
CA GLN A 330 74.85 -13.56 -49.75
C GLN A 330 74.20 -13.41 -48.36
N LEU A 331 75.00 -13.36 -47.29
CA LEU A 331 74.52 -13.11 -45.93
C LEU A 331 73.86 -11.73 -45.79
N ARG A 332 74.42 -10.66 -46.39
CA ARG A 332 73.78 -9.33 -46.38
C ARG A 332 72.43 -9.31 -47.11
N ILE A 333 72.32 -10.02 -48.23
CA ILE A 333 71.04 -10.12 -48.97
C ILE A 333 70.01 -10.84 -48.10
N SER A 334 70.37 -12.00 -47.55
CA SER A 334 69.47 -12.77 -46.67
C SER A 334 69.06 -12.02 -45.41
N LEU A 335 69.96 -11.18 -44.85
CA LEU A 335 69.65 -10.31 -43.72
C LEU A 335 68.64 -9.23 -44.12
N GLY A 336 68.83 -8.57 -45.27
CA GLY A 336 67.87 -7.57 -45.77
C GLY A 336 66.49 -8.16 -46.08
N GLU A 337 66.43 -9.39 -46.59
CA GLU A 337 65.16 -10.13 -46.75
C GLU A 337 64.52 -10.46 -45.41
N ALA A 338 65.31 -10.91 -44.43
CA ALA A 338 64.83 -11.18 -43.08
C ALA A 338 64.33 -9.90 -42.38
N GLU A 339 65.02 -8.77 -42.51
CA GLU A 339 64.58 -7.48 -41.99
C GLU A 339 63.27 -7.00 -42.63
N ALA A 340 63.14 -7.13 -43.96
CA ALA A 340 61.89 -6.84 -44.66
C ALA A 340 60.73 -7.75 -44.19
N SER A 341 61.02 -9.03 -43.93
CA SER A 341 60.01 -9.97 -43.43
C SER A 341 59.55 -9.64 -42.01
N VAL A 342 60.47 -9.22 -41.13
CA VAL A 342 60.15 -8.77 -39.76
C VAL A 342 59.30 -7.51 -39.83
N ALA A 343 59.66 -6.53 -40.64
CA ALA A 343 58.89 -5.30 -40.80
C ALA A 343 57.46 -5.58 -41.30
N ALA A 344 57.30 -6.45 -42.30
CA ALA A 344 55.99 -6.84 -42.83
C ALA A 344 55.12 -7.59 -41.79
N LEU A 345 55.71 -8.53 -41.04
CA LEU A 345 55.02 -9.27 -39.99
C LEU A 345 54.63 -8.37 -38.81
N GLN A 346 55.43 -7.35 -38.51
CA GLN A 346 55.13 -6.40 -37.45
C GLN A 346 53.88 -5.57 -37.78
N VAL A 347 53.78 -5.05 -39.01
CA VAL A 347 52.56 -4.38 -39.51
C VAL A 347 51.34 -5.31 -39.43
N ARG A 348 51.52 -6.60 -39.73
CA ARG A 348 50.44 -7.60 -39.66
C ARG A 348 49.98 -7.86 -38.22
N VAL A 349 50.91 -7.96 -37.27
CA VAL A 349 50.61 -8.08 -35.84
C VAL A 349 49.85 -6.85 -35.35
N ASP A 350 50.31 -5.65 -35.69
CA ASP A 350 49.65 -4.41 -35.27
C ASP A 350 48.21 -4.33 -35.80
N ARG A 351 47.97 -4.71 -37.06
CA ARG A 351 46.63 -4.77 -37.65
C ARG A 351 45.72 -5.76 -36.91
N PHE A 352 46.16 -6.99 -36.67
CA PHE A 352 45.34 -7.97 -35.95
C PHE A 352 45.13 -7.59 -34.48
N GLN A 353 46.12 -6.93 -33.86
CA GLN A 353 45.98 -6.40 -32.52
C GLN A 353 44.90 -5.32 -32.45
N GLU A 354 44.86 -4.43 -33.43
CA GLU A 354 43.83 -3.41 -33.55
C GLU A 354 42.43 -4.03 -33.77
N GLU A 355 42.31 -5.01 -34.67
CA GLU A 355 41.06 -5.75 -34.90
C GLU A 355 40.56 -6.45 -33.62
N VAL A 356 41.44 -7.13 -32.89
CA VAL A 356 41.11 -7.76 -31.60
C VAL A 356 40.68 -6.71 -30.57
N ASN A 357 41.36 -5.57 -30.49
CA ASN A 357 41.01 -4.51 -29.54
C ASN A 357 39.64 -3.90 -29.85
N GLN A 358 39.31 -3.69 -31.13
CA GLN A 358 37.99 -3.21 -31.55
C GLN A 358 36.89 -4.22 -31.21
N LEU A 359 37.07 -5.50 -31.56
CA LEU A 359 36.11 -6.56 -31.26
C LEU A 359 35.95 -6.75 -29.74
N LYS A 360 37.03 -6.69 -28.98
CA LYS A 360 37.00 -6.78 -27.51
C LYS A 360 36.21 -5.62 -26.90
N ALA A 361 36.37 -4.40 -27.43
CA ALA A 361 35.59 -3.24 -26.97
C ALA A 361 34.09 -3.46 -27.21
N MET A 362 33.70 -3.96 -28.39
CA MET A 362 32.30 -4.31 -28.71
C MET A 362 31.78 -5.43 -27.79
N VAL A 363 32.57 -6.47 -27.55
CA VAL A 363 32.18 -7.59 -26.68
C VAL A 363 31.92 -7.12 -25.25
N ASN A 364 32.71 -6.16 -24.75
CA ASN A 364 32.57 -5.64 -23.40
C ASN A 364 31.33 -4.75 -23.20
N THR A 365 30.75 -4.18 -24.26
CA THR A 365 29.53 -3.36 -24.16
C THR A 365 28.26 -4.20 -24.21
N ILE A 366 28.28 -5.39 -24.81
CA ILE A 366 27.10 -6.28 -24.94
C ILE A 366 26.39 -6.54 -23.60
N PRO A 367 27.08 -6.88 -22.48
CA PRO A 367 26.38 -7.14 -21.22
C PRO A 367 25.60 -5.93 -20.69
N GLN A 368 26.09 -4.71 -20.95
CA GLN A 368 25.39 -3.48 -20.56
C GLN A 368 24.14 -3.27 -21.41
N VAL A 369 24.26 -3.49 -22.73
CA VAL A 369 23.14 -3.43 -23.68
C VAL A 369 22.08 -4.48 -23.33
N GLU A 370 22.48 -5.71 -22.99
CA GLU A 370 21.56 -6.77 -22.59
C GLU A 370 20.84 -6.43 -21.27
N ALA A 371 21.57 -5.92 -20.27
CA ALA A 371 20.97 -5.52 -19.00
C ALA A 371 19.94 -4.40 -19.19
N GLU A 372 20.24 -3.41 -20.03
CA GLU A 372 19.34 -2.31 -20.35
C GLU A 372 18.12 -2.78 -21.15
N LEU A 373 18.31 -3.64 -22.16
CA LEU A 373 17.22 -4.28 -22.90
C LEU A 373 16.29 -5.01 -21.94
N LYS A 374 16.84 -5.84 -21.05
CA LYS A 374 16.06 -6.61 -20.07
C LYS A 374 15.27 -5.70 -19.12
N ARG A 375 15.85 -4.57 -18.70
CA ARG A 375 15.15 -3.56 -17.90
C ARG A 375 13.98 -2.96 -18.68
N LEU A 376 14.22 -2.45 -19.88
CA LEU A 376 13.17 -1.86 -20.74
C LEU A 376 12.05 -2.86 -21.06
N ASN A 377 12.42 -4.11 -21.33
CA ASN A 377 11.47 -5.18 -21.62
C ASN A 377 10.64 -5.54 -20.37
N ARG A 378 11.26 -5.55 -19.18
CA ARG A 378 10.51 -5.72 -17.92
C ARG A 378 9.51 -4.59 -17.72
N ASP A 379 9.93 -3.34 -17.92
CA ASP A 379 9.07 -2.17 -17.70
C ASP A 379 7.90 -2.16 -18.71
N TYR A 380 8.17 -2.46 -19.98
CA TYR A 380 7.14 -2.72 -21.01
C TYR A 380 6.14 -3.79 -20.58
N ASN A 381 6.62 -4.97 -20.15
CA ASN A 381 5.76 -6.09 -19.76
C ASN A 381 4.93 -5.78 -18.51
N ILE A 382 5.47 -5.02 -17.55
CA ILE A 382 4.72 -4.59 -16.36
C ILE A 382 3.61 -3.61 -16.77
N ASN A 383 3.92 -2.59 -17.57
CA ASN A 383 2.94 -1.60 -18.02
C ASN A 383 1.84 -2.27 -18.85
N LYS A 384 2.22 -3.15 -19.78
CA LYS A 384 1.28 -3.94 -20.59
C LYS A 384 0.34 -4.78 -19.73
N LYS A 385 0.90 -5.54 -18.78
CA LYS A 385 0.11 -6.40 -17.89
C LYS A 385 -0.86 -5.58 -17.01
N ASN A 386 -0.41 -4.44 -16.49
CA ASN A 386 -1.25 -3.56 -15.69
C ASN A 386 -2.39 -2.96 -16.53
N TYR A 387 -2.07 -2.48 -17.74
CA TYR A 387 -3.05 -1.99 -18.71
C TYR A 387 -4.11 -3.05 -19.06
N GLU A 388 -3.69 -4.26 -19.45
CA GLU A 388 -4.59 -5.39 -19.75
C GLU A 388 -5.47 -5.78 -18.53
N THR A 389 -4.89 -5.75 -17.33
CA THR A 389 -5.62 -6.03 -16.08
C THR A 389 -6.69 -4.97 -15.83
N LEU A 390 -6.36 -3.69 -16.00
CA LEU A 390 -7.31 -2.58 -15.84
C LEU A 390 -8.42 -2.63 -16.89
N LEU A 391 -8.08 -2.95 -18.14
CA LEU A 391 -9.06 -3.14 -19.22
C LEU A 391 -10.04 -4.27 -18.89
N THR A 392 -9.53 -5.41 -18.41
CA THR A 392 -10.35 -6.55 -17.97
C THR A 392 -11.27 -6.16 -16.81
N ARG A 393 -10.76 -5.39 -15.83
CA ARG A 393 -11.56 -4.89 -14.70
C ARG A 393 -12.64 -3.92 -15.16
N ARG A 394 -12.34 -3.01 -16.09
CA ARG A 394 -13.32 -2.10 -16.68
C ARG A 394 -14.43 -2.87 -17.40
N GLU A 395 -14.09 -3.89 -18.18
CA GLU A 395 -15.09 -4.72 -18.85
C GLU A 395 -15.97 -5.47 -17.84
N SER A 396 -15.37 -6.05 -16.79
CA SER A 396 -16.13 -6.70 -15.72
C SER A 396 -17.04 -5.73 -14.95
N ALA A 397 -16.61 -4.48 -14.77
CA ALA A 397 -17.41 -3.43 -14.15
C ALA A 397 -18.58 -3.00 -15.05
N LYS A 398 -18.37 -2.94 -16.37
CA LYS A 398 -19.42 -2.66 -17.36
C LYS A 398 -20.46 -3.77 -17.37
N ILE A 399 -20.04 -5.04 -17.41
CA ILE A 399 -20.94 -6.21 -17.32
C ILE A 399 -21.70 -6.19 -15.99
N SER A 400 -21.04 -5.88 -14.87
CA SER A 400 -21.68 -5.80 -13.56
C SER A 400 -22.73 -4.68 -13.49
N ARG A 401 -22.49 -3.55 -14.15
CA ARG A 401 -23.46 -2.46 -14.27
C ARG A 401 -24.67 -2.90 -15.11
N GLU A 402 -24.44 -3.48 -16.29
CA GLU A 402 -25.51 -3.94 -17.17
C GLU A 402 -26.35 -5.05 -16.50
N ALA A 403 -25.69 -5.98 -15.79
CA ALA A 403 -26.35 -7.02 -15.00
C ALA A 403 -27.10 -6.45 -13.78
N GLY A 404 -26.55 -5.43 -13.11
CA GLY A 404 -27.18 -4.72 -12.00
C GLY A 404 -28.35 -3.85 -12.42
N GLN A 405 -28.33 -3.29 -13.64
CA GLN A 405 -29.46 -2.59 -14.26
C GLN A 405 -30.55 -3.57 -14.73
N SER A 406 -30.16 -4.77 -15.17
CA SER A 406 -31.11 -5.83 -15.58
C SER A 406 -31.75 -6.54 -14.39
N SER A 407 -31.13 -6.51 -13.22
CA SER A 407 -31.71 -7.00 -11.96
C SER A 407 -32.33 -5.85 -11.19
N GLU A 408 -33.57 -5.48 -11.55
CA GLU A 408 -34.45 -4.59 -10.77
C GLU A 408 -34.68 -5.04 -9.30
N ASN A 409 -34.04 -6.13 -8.85
CA ASN A 409 -34.25 -6.80 -7.57
C ASN A 409 -32.96 -7.16 -6.79
N VAL A 410 -31.87 -6.39 -6.86
CA VAL A 410 -30.71 -6.63 -5.97
C VAL A 410 -30.89 -5.96 -4.60
N LYS A 411 -31.65 -6.68 -3.75
CA LYS A 411 -31.35 -7.04 -2.34
C LYS A 411 -31.30 -5.99 -1.22
N PHE A 412 -32.18 -5.00 -1.21
CA PHE A 412 -32.70 -4.51 0.08
C PHE A 412 -33.99 -5.27 0.39
N ARG A 413 -33.85 -6.45 1.00
CA ARG A 413 -35.02 -7.22 1.45
C ARG A 413 -35.46 -6.61 2.77
N ILE A 414 -36.54 -5.84 2.75
CA ILE A 414 -37.26 -5.43 3.95
C ILE A 414 -37.64 -6.74 4.66
N ILE A 415 -37.05 -7.01 5.81
CA ILE A 415 -37.29 -8.26 6.54
C ILE A 415 -38.63 -8.13 7.25
N ASP A 416 -38.78 -7.03 8.00
CA ASP A 416 -40.00 -6.69 8.70
C ASP A 416 -40.36 -5.23 8.41
N PRO A 417 -41.47 -4.95 7.70
CA PRO A 417 -41.98 -3.60 7.55
C PRO A 417 -42.47 -3.06 8.90
N PRO A 418 -42.55 -1.72 9.07
CA PRO A 418 -43.05 -1.14 10.31
C PRO A 418 -44.49 -1.58 10.59
N ARG A 419 -44.68 -2.14 11.78
CA ARG A 419 -46.00 -2.54 12.28
C ARG A 419 -46.41 -1.59 13.40
N VAL A 420 -47.71 -1.36 13.50
CA VAL A 420 -48.32 -0.68 14.63
C VAL A 420 -48.36 -1.69 15.78
N PRO A 421 -47.68 -1.44 16.91
CA PRO A 421 -47.85 -2.30 18.07
C PRO A 421 -49.28 -2.15 18.59
N LEU A 422 -49.91 -3.29 18.90
CA LEU A 422 -51.25 -3.33 19.50
C LEU A 422 -51.22 -2.89 20.98
N GLU A 423 -50.07 -3.05 21.63
CA GLU A 423 -49.85 -2.70 23.03
C GLU A 423 -48.85 -1.54 23.16
N PRO A 424 -49.03 -0.63 24.13
CA PRO A 424 -48.06 0.43 24.40
C PRO A 424 -46.73 -0.18 24.88
N ALA A 425 -45.62 0.29 24.30
CA ALA A 425 -44.28 -0.18 24.63
C ALA A 425 -43.76 0.40 25.97
N GLY A 426 -44.42 1.41 26.51
CA GLY A 426 -44.11 1.94 27.83
C GLY A 426 -45.03 3.09 28.27
N PRO A 427 -44.83 3.61 29.49
CA PRO A 427 -43.90 3.12 30.52
C PRO A 427 -44.42 1.86 31.25
N ASP A 428 -43.51 1.03 31.78
CA ASP A 428 -43.87 -0.16 32.58
C ASP A 428 -44.59 0.23 33.89
N ARG A 429 -45.89 0.47 33.81
CA ARG A 429 -46.77 0.84 34.93
C ARG A 429 -46.67 -0.12 36.11
N PRO A 430 -46.71 -1.47 35.96
CA PRO A 430 -46.61 -2.37 37.11
C PRO A 430 -45.27 -2.23 37.86
N LEU A 431 -44.16 -2.02 37.13
CA LEU A 431 -42.85 -1.79 37.71
C LEU A 431 -42.83 -0.47 38.49
N LEU A 432 -43.28 0.64 37.88
CA LEU A 432 -43.27 1.95 38.53
C LEU A 432 -44.13 1.98 39.80
N VAL A 433 -45.31 1.36 39.78
CA VAL A 433 -46.21 1.26 40.94
C VAL A 433 -45.56 0.48 42.09
N SER A 434 -44.82 -0.59 41.77
CA SER A 434 -44.07 -1.35 42.78
C SER A 434 -42.93 -0.54 43.40
N VAL A 435 -42.22 0.24 42.58
CA VAL A 435 -41.14 1.13 43.04
C VAL A 435 -41.69 2.23 43.95
N VAL A 436 -42.85 2.82 43.63
CA VAL A 436 -43.54 3.81 44.47
C VAL A 436 -43.92 3.21 45.84
N LEU A 437 -44.43 1.98 45.87
CA LEU A 437 -44.79 1.30 47.12
C LEU A 437 -43.57 1.08 48.02
N VAL A 438 -42.49 0.52 47.47
CA VAL A 438 -41.27 0.26 48.24
C VAL A 438 -40.61 1.58 48.68
N GLY A 439 -40.52 2.54 47.76
CA GLY A 439 -39.91 3.85 48.02
C GLY A 439 -40.63 4.63 49.12
N SER A 440 -41.96 4.70 49.08
CA SER A 440 -42.76 5.39 50.10
C SER A 440 -42.66 4.74 51.49
N LEU A 441 -42.61 3.41 51.56
CA LEU A 441 -42.43 2.68 52.82
C LEU A 441 -41.04 2.91 53.40
N LEU A 442 -40.00 2.91 52.56
CA LEU A 442 -38.63 3.26 52.97
C LEU A 442 -38.56 4.70 53.50
N ILE A 443 -39.17 5.67 52.82
CA ILE A 443 -39.22 7.06 53.28
C ILE A 443 -39.94 7.15 54.64
N GLY A 444 -41.04 6.42 54.82
CA GLY A 444 -41.75 6.35 56.10
C GLY A 444 -40.89 5.77 57.24
N VAL A 445 -40.12 4.71 56.97
CA VAL A 445 -39.18 4.12 57.95
C VAL A 445 -38.05 5.08 58.30
N VAL A 446 -37.46 5.74 57.30
CA VAL A 446 -36.41 6.75 57.50
C VAL A 446 -36.95 7.90 58.34
N PHE A 447 -38.17 8.36 58.08
CA PHE A 447 -38.79 9.42 58.87
C PHE A 447 -39.09 8.99 60.32
N ALA A 448 -39.56 7.75 60.53
CA ALA A 448 -39.77 7.21 61.87
C ALA A 448 -38.45 7.07 62.65
N PHE A 449 -37.36 6.70 61.97
CA PHE A 449 -36.00 6.69 62.52
C PHE A 449 -35.49 8.11 62.83
N PHE A 450 -35.75 9.08 61.95
CA PHE A 450 -35.37 10.48 62.20
C PHE A 450 -36.10 11.05 63.43
N LEU A 451 -37.39 10.76 63.58
CA LEU A 451 -38.17 11.13 64.77
C LEU A 451 -37.66 10.45 66.05
N SER A 452 -37.18 9.20 65.97
CA SER A 452 -36.61 8.52 67.13
C SER A 452 -35.29 9.17 67.58
N GLN A 453 -34.54 9.76 66.66
CA GLN A 453 -33.31 10.51 66.98
C GLN A 453 -33.61 11.86 67.65
N LEU A 454 -34.70 12.54 67.26
CA LEU A 454 -35.12 13.82 67.88
C LEU A 454 -35.75 13.64 69.26
N LYS A 455 -36.34 12.49 69.54
CA LYS A 455 -36.91 12.13 70.86
C LYS A 455 -36.30 10.83 71.37
N PRO A 456 -35.02 10.85 71.79
CA PRO A 456 -34.36 9.67 72.31
C PRO A 456 -35.08 9.19 73.57
N SER A 457 -35.27 7.87 73.66
CA SER A 457 -35.93 7.19 74.78
C SER A 457 -35.03 6.07 75.25
N PHE A 458 -34.86 5.94 76.57
CA PHE A 458 -34.05 4.88 77.14
C PHE A 458 -34.86 3.59 77.27
N ASP A 459 -34.54 2.60 76.43
CA ASP A 459 -35.28 1.33 76.37
C ASP A 459 -34.63 0.20 77.19
N SER A 460 -33.46 0.44 77.79
CA SER A 460 -32.74 -0.55 78.59
C SER A 460 -32.02 0.08 79.78
N VAL A 461 -32.07 -0.62 80.92
CA VAL A 461 -31.38 -0.27 82.17
C VAL A 461 -29.86 -0.12 81.96
N ARG A 462 -29.29 -0.98 81.10
CA ARG A 462 -27.86 -0.94 80.75
C ARG A 462 -27.49 0.33 79.97
N THR A 463 -28.38 0.80 79.09
CA THR A 463 -28.16 2.01 78.29
C THR A 463 -28.17 3.26 79.17
N ILE A 464 -29.08 3.33 80.14
CA ILE A 464 -29.13 4.42 81.13
C ILE A 464 -27.84 4.47 81.95
N THR A 465 -27.37 3.31 82.43
CA THR A 465 -26.14 3.22 83.24
C THR A 465 -24.92 3.68 82.43
N ARG A 466 -24.85 3.31 81.14
CA ARG A 466 -23.75 3.64 80.24
C ARG A 466 -23.71 5.12 79.84
N GLU A 467 -24.87 5.73 79.55
CA GLU A 467 -24.93 7.12 79.07
C GLU A 467 -24.99 8.16 80.19
N LEU A 468 -25.68 7.88 81.31
CA LEU A 468 -25.79 8.83 82.42
C LEU A 468 -24.75 8.59 83.53
N GLY A 469 -23.99 7.48 83.48
CA GLY A 469 -22.94 7.18 84.46
C GLY A 469 -23.44 6.90 85.89
N VAL A 470 -24.75 6.70 86.06
CA VAL A 470 -25.37 6.44 87.38
C VAL A 470 -25.73 4.96 87.56
N PRO A 471 -25.45 4.36 88.74
CA PRO A 471 -25.81 2.97 89.01
C PRO A 471 -27.32 2.81 89.15
N VAL A 472 -27.92 1.92 88.36
CA VAL A 472 -29.35 1.61 88.45
C VAL A 472 -29.58 0.45 89.42
N PHE A 473 -30.18 0.74 90.58
CA PHE A 473 -30.39 -0.24 91.67
C PHE A 473 -31.51 -1.25 91.42
N GLY A 474 -32.36 -1.04 90.42
CA GLY A 474 -33.42 -1.98 90.04
C GLY A 474 -34.34 -1.44 88.95
N SER A 475 -35.09 -2.33 88.31
CA SER A 475 -36.13 -1.97 87.33
C SER A 475 -37.46 -2.60 87.69
N VAL A 476 -38.51 -1.79 87.71
CA VAL A 476 -39.88 -2.29 87.92
C VAL A 476 -40.50 -2.56 86.55
N ALA A 477 -40.84 -3.81 86.28
CA ALA A 477 -41.58 -4.16 85.08
C ALA A 477 -43.01 -3.63 85.17
N ARG A 478 -43.51 -3.03 84.09
CA ARG A 478 -44.90 -2.60 84.01
C ARG A 478 -45.83 -3.80 84.14
N VAL A 479 -46.63 -3.86 85.21
CA VAL A 479 -47.68 -4.87 85.38
C VAL A 479 -48.83 -4.53 84.46
N TRP A 480 -49.11 -5.43 83.50
CA TRP A 480 -50.14 -5.22 82.49
C TRP A 480 -51.51 -5.64 83.02
N ASN A 481 -52.36 -4.66 83.34
CA ASN A 481 -53.78 -4.88 83.62
C ASN A 481 -54.50 -5.49 82.40
N GLY A 482 -55.60 -6.22 82.60
CA GLY A 482 -56.38 -6.84 81.50
C GLY A 482 -56.75 -5.86 80.38
N HIS A 483 -57.17 -4.65 80.74
CA HIS A 483 -57.43 -3.54 79.81
C HIS A 483 -56.19 -3.09 79.01
N ALA A 484 -55.01 -3.06 79.64
CA ALA A 484 -53.76 -2.67 78.97
C ALA A 484 -53.28 -3.75 77.98
N ARG A 485 -53.53 -5.03 78.27
CA ARG A 485 -53.26 -6.14 77.34
C ARG A 485 -54.18 -6.08 76.12
N LEU A 486 -55.47 -5.78 76.31
CA LEU A 486 -56.43 -5.62 75.22
C LEU A 486 -56.04 -4.45 74.30
N LYS A 487 -55.69 -3.29 74.87
CA LYS A 487 -55.26 -2.11 74.10
C LYS A 487 -54.02 -2.39 73.24
N ARG A 488 -53.01 -3.06 73.81
CA ARG A 488 -51.80 -3.44 73.07
C ARG A 488 -52.11 -4.41 71.92
N ARG A 489 -52.97 -5.39 72.15
CA ARG A 489 -53.43 -6.32 71.10
C ARG A 489 -54.16 -5.55 69.99
N ALA A 490 -55.06 -4.63 70.35
CA ALA A 490 -55.75 -3.78 69.40
C ALA A 490 -54.80 -2.90 68.58
N GLU A 491 -53.77 -2.30 69.19
CA GLU A 491 -52.77 -1.49 68.46
C GLU A 491 -51.90 -2.32 67.51
N VAL A 492 -51.54 -3.55 67.88
CA VAL A 492 -50.78 -4.46 67.00
C VAL A 492 -51.66 -4.95 65.85
N LEU A 493 -52.93 -5.30 66.12
CA LEU A 493 -53.90 -5.66 65.09
C LEU A 493 -54.15 -4.49 64.14
N ALA A 494 -54.38 -3.28 64.65
CA ALA A 494 -54.63 -2.09 63.85
C ALA A 494 -53.43 -1.73 62.94
N PHE A 495 -52.21 -1.88 63.44
CA PHE A 495 -51.00 -1.73 62.62
C PHE A 495 -50.93 -2.78 61.51
N GLY A 496 -51.20 -4.05 61.84
CA GLY A 496 -51.24 -5.14 60.87
C GLY A 496 -52.32 -4.95 59.80
N THR A 497 -53.52 -4.51 60.18
CA THR A 497 -54.61 -4.24 59.24
C THR A 497 -54.30 -3.09 58.30
N MET A 498 -53.59 -2.05 58.76
CA MET A 498 -53.23 -0.90 57.91
C MET A 498 -52.16 -1.28 56.87
N GLY A 499 -51.21 -2.13 57.23
CA GLY A 499 -50.27 -2.73 56.28
C GLY A 499 -50.94 -3.67 55.29
N LEU A 500 -51.84 -4.53 55.77
CA LEU A 500 -52.60 -5.44 54.91
C LEU A 500 -53.50 -4.69 53.94
N MET A 501 -54.17 -3.63 54.39
CA MET A 501 -55.00 -2.78 53.53
C MET A 501 -54.18 -2.11 52.42
N LEU A 502 -52.98 -1.62 52.74
CA LEU A 502 -52.08 -1.05 51.73
C LEU A 502 -51.67 -2.09 50.68
N LEU A 503 -51.36 -3.32 51.09
CA LEU A 503 -51.02 -4.42 50.18
C LEU A 503 -52.21 -4.88 49.34
N VAL A 504 -53.41 -4.91 49.90
CA VAL A 504 -54.65 -5.23 49.17
C VAL A 504 -54.95 -4.15 48.13
N LEU A 505 -54.82 -2.87 48.49
CA LEU A 505 -54.97 -1.76 47.53
C LEU A 505 -53.94 -1.82 46.42
N TYR A 506 -52.68 -2.11 46.75
CA TYR A 506 -51.63 -2.33 45.74
C TYR A 506 -51.98 -3.49 44.80
N GLY A 507 -52.39 -4.64 45.35
CA GLY A 507 -52.78 -5.81 44.56
C GLY A 507 -53.99 -5.54 43.66
N ALA A 508 -55.00 -4.84 44.18
CA ALA A 508 -56.18 -4.44 43.41
C ALA A 508 -55.82 -3.46 42.28
N TYR A 509 -54.96 -2.49 42.55
CA TYR A 509 -54.51 -1.51 41.56
C TYR A 509 -53.62 -2.16 40.48
N LEU A 510 -52.73 -3.07 40.86
CA LEU A 510 -51.90 -3.82 39.92
C LEU A 510 -52.74 -4.76 39.05
N ALA A 511 -53.74 -5.44 39.62
CA ALA A 511 -54.68 -6.25 38.86
C ALA A 511 -55.52 -5.41 37.89
N TYR A 512 -55.94 -4.21 38.29
CA TYR A 512 -56.63 -3.26 37.42
C TYR A 512 -55.74 -2.83 36.24
N LEU A 513 -54.47 -2.52 36.48
CA LEU A 513 -53.52 -2.15 35.42
C LEU A 513 -53.28 -3.31 34.45
N LEU A 514 -53.08 -4.53 34.94
CA LEU A 514 -52.91 -5.71 34.09
C LEU A 514 -54.16 -6.01 33.27
N MET A 515 -55.36 -5.88 33.85
CA MET A 515 -56.60 -6.05 33.08
C MET A 515 -56.83 -4.94 32.05
N ALA A 516 -56.41 -3.72 32.35
CA ALA A 516 -56.44 -2.62 31.39
C ALA A 516 -55.47 -2.86 30.23
N GLU A 517 -54.31 -3.49 30.48
CA GLU A 517 -53.36 -3.92 29.45
C GLU A 517 -53.87 -5.12 28.61
N LEU A 518 -54.61 -6.06 29.22
CA LEU A 518 -55.15 -7.26 28.54
C LEU A 518 -56.51 -7.04 27.84
N GLY A 519 -57.18 -5.92 28.10
CA GLY A 519 -58.61 -5.69 27.79
C GLY A 519 -58.89 -4.80 26.58
N THR A 520 -57.86 -4.38 25.85
CA THR A 520 -57.93 -3.54 24.64
C THR A 520 -57.04 -4.14 23.57
#